data_AF-A0A8E4DUI6-F1
#
_entry.id   AF-A0A8E4DUI6-F1
#
_cell.length_a   1.000
_cell.length_b   1.000
_cell.length_c   1.000
_cell.angle_alpha   90.00
_cell.angle_beta   90.00
_cell.angle_gamma   90.00
#
_symmetry.space_group_name_H-M   'P 1'
#
loop_
_entity.id
_entity.type
_entity.pdbx_description
1 polymer ?
#
loop_
_entity_poly.entity_id
_entity_poly.type
_entity_poly.pdbx_seq_one_letter_code
_entity_poly.pdbx_strand_id
1 'polypeptide(L)'
;MSATDLIAEVSKTSFALFCQLLGQSRRTVWRRISFMMLMGIMICLGSSIFVKLLMAEIDSRNSQRSAEQSWAIEDAFRFRALSAIDDCIGAMQRKDPEVVWYCDEAKWSYTQVVWPTPQQREQEIIKREVYWAMRSDLLMQEHRADASRRAAKPERWERAVDSLGKFEWMLMVSLLVLIPYLLASGALYWGLGRWGSQRT
;
A
#
# COMPACT_ATOMS: atom_id res chain seq x y z
N MET A 1 18.27 21.93 15.70
CA MET A 1 18.06 20.64 16.38
C MET A 1 17.32 19.74 15.42
N SER A 2 17.96 18.70 14.90
CA SER A 2 17.33 17.74 13.99
C SER A 2 16.56 16.67 14.78
N ALA A 3 15.56 16.04 14.15
CA ALA A 3 14.77 14.97 14.75
C ALA A 3 15.63 13.80 15.27
N THR A 4 16.81 13.59 14.67
CA THR A 4 17.77 12.56 15.07
C THR A 4 18.39 12.83 16.45
N ASP A 5 18.61 14.10 16.81
CA ASP A 5 19.16 14.46 18.13
C ASP A 5 18.11 14.22 19.22
N LEU A 6 16.85 14.55 18.94
CA LEU A 6 15.73 14.32 19.86
C LEU A 6 15.53 12.82 20.13
N ILE A 7 15.63 11.99 19.09
CA ILE A 7 15.52 10.52 19.20
C ILE A 7 16.72 9.95 19.98
N ALA A 8 17.93 10.46 19.77
CA ALA A 8 19.12 10.02 20.51
C ALA A 8 19.03 10.37 22.01
N GLU A 9 18.45 11.52 22.35
CA GLU A 9 18.32 11.99 23.72
C GLU A 9 17.19 11.29 24.48
N VAL A 10 16.05 11.07 23.82
CA VAL A 10 14.93 10.27 24.36
C VAL A 10 15.30 8.79 24.49
N SER A 11 16.02 8.23 23.52
CA SER A 11 16.44 6.82 23.60
C SER A 11 17.48 6.60 24.70
N LYS A 12 18.47 7.48 24.88
CA LYS A 12 19.46 7.38 25.96
C LYS A 12 18.83 7.45 27.35
N THR A 13 17.92 8.38 27.57
CA THR A 13 17.22 8.55 28.86
C THR A 13 16.32 7.35 29.16
N SER A 14 15.60 6.85 28.16
CA SER A 14 14.80 5.63 28.27
C SER A 14 15.67 4.40 28.58
N PHE A 15 16.83 4.29 27.93
CA PHE A 15 17.76 3.17 28.12
C PHE A 15 18.42 3.18 29.50
N ALA A 16 18.79 4.37 30.00
CA ALA A 16 19.35 4.54 31.34
C ALA A 16 18.35 4.15 32.44
N LEU A 17 17.09 4.55 32.30
CA LEU A 17 16.00 4.15 33.20
C LEU A 17 15.77 2.63 33.17
N PHE A 18 15.79 2.01 31.98
CA PHE A 18 15.66 0.57 31.83
C PHE A 18 16.80 -0.20 32.50
N CYS A 19 18.04 0.27 32.33
CA CYS A 19 19.22 -0.30 32.97
C CYS A 19 19.19 -0.17 34.49
N GLN A 20 18.72 0.95 35.04
CA GLN A 20 18.56 1.14 36.48
C GLN A 20 17.47 0.23 37.07
N LEU A 21 16.33 0.09 36.38
CA LEU A 21 15.25 -0.82 36.75
C LEU A 21 15.70 -2.30 36.72
N LEU A 22 16.47 -2.69 35.71
CA LEU A 22 17.09 -4.03 35.60
C LEU A 22 18.10 -4.28 36.72
N GLY A 23 18.88 -3.27 37.11
CA GLY A 23 19.84 -3.36 38.21
C GLY A 23 19.19 -3.62 39.58
N GLN A 24 18.05 -2.99 39.86
CA GLN A 24 17.29 -3.21 41.11
C GLN A 24 16.45 -4.50 41.12
N SER A 25 16.02 -4.98 39.96
CA SER A 25 15.23 -6.21 39.81
C SER A 25 16.02 -7.48 40.18
N ARG A 26 17.36 -7.44 40.12
CA ARG A 26 18.25 -8.60 40.36
C ARG A 26 18.23 -9.19 41.77
N ARG A 27 17.64 -8.53 42.77
CA ARG A 27 17.73 -8.91 44.19
C ARG A 27 16.85 -10.09 44.62
N THR A 28 15.73 -10.37 43.95
CA THR A 28 14.80 -11.47 44.34
C THR A 28 14.24 -12.23 43.13
N VAL A 29 14.12 -13.56 43.26
CA VAL A 29 13.61 -14.45 42.19
C VAL A 29 12.21 -14.04 41.71
N TRP A 30 11.35 -13.59 42.63
CA TRP A 30 9.99 -13.17 42.32
C TRP A 30 9.91 -11.90 41.45
N ARG A 31 10.83 -10.95 41.66
CA ARG A 31 10.98 -9.78 40.79
C ARG A 31 11.44 -10.14 39.38
N ARG A 32 12.28 -11.18 39.23
CA ARG A 32 12.73 -11.66 37.91
C ARG A 32 11.59 -12.27 37.09
N ILE A 33 10.74 -13.07 37.74
CA ILE A 33 9.57 -13.70 37.09
C ILE A 33 8.55 -12.62 36.68
N SER A 34 8.28 -11.65 37.57
CA SER A 34 7.42 -10.51 37.25
C SER A 34 7.94 -9.70 36.05
N PHE A 35 9.25 -9.44 35.98
CA PHE A 35 9.87 -8.75 34.84
C PHE A 35 9.78 -9.57 33.54
N MET A 36 10.02 -10.88 33.57
CA MET A 36 9.86 -11.74 32.38
C MET A 36 8.43 -11.74 31.87
N MET A 37 7.44 -11.75 32.77
CA MET A 37 6.03 -11.70 32.39
C MET A 37 5.67 -10.36 31.71
N LEU A 38 6.16 -9.24 32.27
CA LEU A 38 5.95 -7.90 31.72
C LEU A 38 6.61 -7.73 30.35
N MET A 39 7.83 -8.25 30.18
CA MET A 39 8.52 -8.30 28.89
C MET A 39 7.77 -9.17 27.88
N GLY A 40 7.25 -10.33 28.30
CA GLY A 40 6.43 -11.20 27.45
C GLY A 40 5.16 -10.50 26.94
N ILE A 41 4.49 -9.74 27.81
CA ILE A 41 3.31 -8.94 27.43
C ILE A 41 3.70 -7.86 26.41
N MET A 42 4.81 -7.16 26.63
CA MET A 42 5.31 -6.15 25.68
C MET A 42 5.66 -6.74 24.32
N ILE A 43 6.27 -7.92 24.28
CA ILE A 43 6.56 -8.66 23.03
C ILE A 43 5.25 -9.02 22.31
N CYS A 44 4.27 -9.57 23.04
CA CYS A 44 2.98 -9.95 22.45
C CYS A 44 2.26 -8.73 21.87
N LEU A 45 2.17 -7.63 22.61
CA LEU A 45 1.56 -6.39 22.14
C LEU A 45 2.30 -5.82 20.93
N GLY A 46 3.64 -5.76 20.97
CA GLY A 46 4.46 -5.30 19.85
C GLY A 46 4.28 -6.13 18.59
N SER A 47 4.25 -7.46 18.72
CA SER A 47 4.02 -8.37 17.59
C SER A 47 2.61 -8.20 16.99
N SER A 48 1.60 -7.95 17.82
CA SER A 48 0.23 -7.74 17.34
C SER A 48 0.08 -6.45 16.52
N ILE A 49 0.76 -5.37 16.93
CA ILE A 49 0.81 -4.10 16.20
C ILE A 49 1.56 -4.29 14.88
N PHE A 50 2.67 -5.03 14.92
CA PHE A 50 3.46 -5.34 13.72
C PHE A 50 2.66 -6.10 12.66
N VAL A 51 1.93 -7.15 13.06
CA VAL A 51 1.08 -7.91 12.13
C VAL A 51 -0.03 -7.02 11.54
N LYS A 52 -0.62 -6.12 12.32
CA LYS A 52 -1.63 -5.17 11.81
C LYS A 52 -1.06 -4.19 10.78
N LEU A 53 0.15 -3.67 11.01
CA LEU A 53 0.82 -2.79 10.06
C LEU A 53 1.17 -3.52 8.76
N LEU A 54 1.63 -4.77 8.85
CA LEU A 54 1.88 -5.60 7.66
C LEU A 54 0.61 -5.91 6.88
N MET A 55 -0.49 -6.25 7.56
CA MET A 55 -1.80 -6.46 6.91
C MET A 55 -2.25 -5.21 6.16
N ALA A 56 -2.15 -4.02 6.79
CA ALA A 56 -2.53 -2.76 6.15
C ALA A 56 -1.71 -2.44 4.89
N GLU A 57 -0.41 -2.76 4.89
CA GLU A 57 0.46 -2.59 3.72
C GLU A 57 0.18 -3.62 2.63
N ILE A 58 -0.18 -4.87 2.99
CA ILE A 58 -0.61 -5.88 2.02
C ILE A 58 -1.94 -5.47 1.39
N ASP A 59 -2.90 -4.99 2.17
CA ASP A 59 -4.20 -4.52 1.69
C ASP A 59 -4.06 -3.28 0.80
N SER A 60 -3.15 -2.36 1.14
CA SER A 60 -2.88 -1.18 0.29
C SER A 60 -2.28 -1.57 -1.06
N ARG A 61 -1.37 -2.56 -1.08
CA ARG A 61 -0.79 -3.08 -2.34
C ARG A 61 -1.78 -3.88 -3.15
N ASN A 62 -2.61 -4.71 -2.51
CA ASN A 62 -3.64 -5.48 -3.17
C ASN A 62 -4.71 -4.58 -3.78
N SER A 63 -5.16 -3.55 -3.05
CA SER A 63 -6.12 -2.56 -3.57
C SER A 63 -5.53 -1.76 -4.73
N GLN A 64 -4.27 -1.33 -4.66
CA GLN A 64 -3.58 -0.69 -5.79
C GLN A 64 -3.51 -1.60 -7.01
N ARG A 65 -3.11 -2.87 -6.83
CA ARG A 65 -3.04 -3.85 -7.93
C ARG A 65 -4.42 -4.10 -8.54
N SER A 66 -5.45 -4.22 -7.71
CA SER A 66 -6.83 -4.38 -8.17
C SER A 66 -7.30 -3.16 -8.96
N ALA A 67 -6.95 -1.95 -8.53
CA ALA A 67 -7.28 -0.71 -9.23
C ALA A 67 -6.55 -0.61 -10.58
N GLU A 68 -5.26 -1.00 -10.64
CA GLU A 68 -4.51 -1.05 -11.89
C GLU A 68 -5.10 -2.07 -12.88
N GLN A 69 -5.56 -3.23 -12.38
CA GLN A 69 -6.24 -4.23 -13.20
C GLN A 69 -7.58 -3.71 -13.74
N SER A 70 -8.41 -3.07 -12.91
CA SER A 70 -9.68 -2.49 -13.38
C SER A 70 -9.45 -1.39 -14.41
N TRP A 71 -8.45 -0.53 -14.20
CA TRP A 71 -8.07 0.52 -15.14
C TRP A 71 -7.59 -0.04 -16.48
N ALA A 72 -6.79 -1.10 -16.47
CA ALA A 72 -6.33 -1.75 -17.69
C ALA A 72 -7.48 -2.38 -18.49
N ILE A 73 -8.45 -2.98 -17.80
CA ILE A 73 -9.65 -3.54 -18.43
C ILE A 73 -10.51 -2.43 -19.06
N GLU A 74 -10.74 -1.33 -18.34
CA GLU A 74 -11.47 -0.17 -18.88
C GLU A 74 -10.80 0.41 -20.13
N ASP A 75 -9.47 0.54 -20.13
CA ASP A 75 -8.72 1.04 -21.28
C ASP A 75 -8.83 0.11 -22.48
N ALA A 76 -8.80 -1.21 -22.25
CA ALA A 76 -8.97 -2.19 -23.33
C ALA A 76 -10.34 -2.05 -24.00
N PHE A 77 -11.41 -1.85 -23.22
CA PHE A 77 -12.75 -1.60 -23.78
C PHE A 77 -12.83 -0.27 -24.53
N ARG A 78 -12.26 0.82 -23.98
CA ARG A 78 -12.20 2.12 -24.67
C ARG A 78 -11.43 2.05 -25.98
N PHE A 79 -10.25 1.42 -25.98
CA PHE A 79 -9.42 1.25 -27.17
C PHE A 79 -10.13 0.42 -28.24
N ARG A 80 -10.76 -0.68 -27.85
CA ARG A 80 -11.57 -1.49 -28.77
C ARG A 80 -12.70 -0.68 -29.40
N ALA A 81 -13.42 0.10 -28.60
CA ALA A 81 -14.48 0.97 -29.10
C ALA A 81 -13.96 2.06 -30.04
N LEU A 82 -12.85 2.72 -29.70
CA LEU A 82 -12.20 3.70 -30.56
C LEU A 82 -11.78 3.09 -31.90
N SER A 83 -11.14 1.92 -31.88
CA SER A 83 -10.73 1.20 -33.10
C SER A 83 -11.94 0.88 -33.99
N ALA A 84 -13.00 0.30 -33.42
CA ALA A 84 -14.19 -0.05 -34.18
C ALA A 84 -14.88 1.19 -34.78
N ILE A 85 -14.90 2.31 -34.05
CA ILE A 85 -15.42 3.59 -34.54
C ILE A 85 -14.55 4.13 -35.69
N ASP A 86 -13.22 4.09 -35.56
CA ASP A 86 -12.30 4.52 -36.61
C ASP A 86 -12.43 3.63 -37.87
N ASP A 87 -12.66 2.33 -37.70
CA ASP A 87 -12.93 1.40 -38.80
C ASP A 87 -14.26 1.72 -39.51
N CYS A 88 -15.35 1.97 -38.76
CA CYS A 88 -16.63 2.43 -39.33
C CYS A 88 -16.47 3.74 -40.09
N ILE A 89 -15.78 4.74 -39.51
CA ILE A 89 -15.51 6.02 -40.17
C ILE A 89 -14.70 5.82 -41.45
N GLY A 90 -13.66 4.98 -41.40
CA GLY A 90 -12.83 4.67 -42.56
C GLY A 90 -13.59 3.90 -43.64
N ALA A 91 -14.50 2.99 -43.27
CA ALA A 91 -15.37 2.25 -44.19
C ALA A 91 -16.39 3.18 -44.87
N MET A 92 -16.99 4.12 -44.11
CA MET A 92 -17.88 5.16 -44.66
C MET A 92 -17.17 6.04 -45.69
N GLN A 93 -15.94 6.47 -45.40
CA GLN A 93 -15.16 7.30 -46.34
C GLN A 93 -14.78 6.55 -47.61
N ARG A 94 -14.44 5.25 -47.48
CA ARG A 94 -14.05 4.39 -48.61
C ARG A 94 -15.23 3.82 -49.39
N LYS A 95 -16.47 4.03 -48.92
CA LYS A 95 -17.70 3.44 -49.46
C LYS A 95 -17.61 1.91 -49.54
N ASP A 96 -17.12 1.31 -48.47
CA ASP A 96 -16.98 -0.14 -48.35
C ASP A 96 -18.37 -0.82 -48.38
N PRO A 97 -18.56 -1.92 -49.13
CA PRO A 97 -19.81 -2.69 -49.11
C PRO A 97 -20.18 -3.22 -47.71
N GLU A 98 -19.21 -3.43 -46.83
CA GLU A 98 -19.44 -3.97 -45.47
C GLU A 98 -19.57 -2.87 -44.40
N VAL A 99 -19.73 -1.60 -44.79
CA VAL A 99 -19.81 -0.47 -43.85
C VAL A 99 -20.83 -0.66 -42.72
N VAL A 100 -21.95 -1.32 -43.00
CA VAL A 100 -23.00 -1.60 -42.01
C VAL A 100 -22.45 -2.46 -40.88
N TRP A 101 -21.67 -3.49 -41.21
CA TRP A 101 -21.07 -4.39 -40.22
C TRP A 101 -20.07 -3.66 -39.31
N TYR A 102 -19.19 -2.85 -39.90
CA TYR A 102 -18.21 -2.06 -39.13
C TYR A 102 -18.91 -1.07 -38.18
N CYS A 103 -19.99 -0.43 -38.64
CA CYS A 103 -20.71 0.55 -37.86
C CYS A 103 -21.59 -0.08 -36.76
N ASP A 104 -22.12 -1.28 -36.98
CA ASP A 104 -22.79 -2.06 -35.94
C ASP A 104 -21.81 -2.52 -34.86
N GLU A 105 -20.61 -3.00 -35.22
CA GLU A 105 -19.56 -3.36 -34.25
C GLU A 105 -19.06 -2.12 -33.48
N ALA A 106 -18.97 -0.96 -34.13
CA ALA A 106 -18.63 0.30 -33.48
C ALA A 106 -19.67 0.70 -32.42
N LYS A 107 -20.96 0.61 -32.77
CA LYS A 107 -22.07 0.91 -31.87
C LYS A 107 -22.10 -0.07 -30.70
N TRP A 108 -21.95 -1.36 -30.98
CA TRP A 108 -21.89 -2.39 -29.93
C TRP A 108 -20.71 -2.16 -29.00
N SER A 109 -19.50 -1.95 -29.54
CA SER A 109 -18.30 -1.70 -28.74
C SER A 109 -18.41 -0.44 -27.88
N TYR A 110 -19.02 0.63 -28.40
CA TYR A 110 -19.28 1.86 -27.65
C TYR A 110 -20.20 1.64 -26.43
N THR A 111 -21.20 0.74 -26.54
CA THR A 111 -22.09 0.40 -25.42
C THR A 111 -21.42 -0.43 -24.33
N GLN A 112 -20.29 -1.09 -24.62
CA GLN A 112 -19.52 -1.86 -23.64
C GLN A 112 -18.58 -0.99 -22.79
N VAL A 113 -18.38 0.27 -23.17
CA VAL A 113 -17.53 1.20 -22.41
C VAL A 113 -18.24 1.61 -21.12
N VAL A 114 -17.51 1.55 -20.00
CA VAL A 114 -18.01 1.97 -18.69
C VAL A 114 -18.00 3.50 -18.60
N TRP A 115 -19.17 4.09 -18.32
CA TRP A 115 -19.36 5.53 -18.17
C TRP A 115 -19.45 5.93 -16.69
N PRO A 116 -18.73 6.99 -16.25
CA PRO A 116 -18.76 7.43 -14.85
C PRO A 116 -20.12 7.96 -14.38
N THR A 117 -20.92 8.49 -15.32
CA THR A 117 -22.29 8.93 -15.08
C THR A 117 -23.14 8.59 -16.32
N PRO A 118 -24.35 8.04 -16.17
CA PRO A 118 -25.22 7.79 -17.32
C PRO A 118 -25.67 9.14 -17.90
N GLN A 119 -25.14 9.52 -19.07
CA GLN A 119 -25.51 10.77 -19.72
C GLN A 119 -26.65 10.55 -20.71
N GLN A 120 -27.69 11.39 -20.65
CA GLN A 120 -28.70 11.48 -21.71
C GLN A 120 -28.06 11.75 -23.08
N ARG A 121 -26.93 12.46 -23.08
CA ARG A 121 -26.10 12.76 -24.26
C ARG A 121 -25.57 11.50 -24.96
N GLU A 122 -25.12 10.49 -24.23
CA GLU A 122 -24.62 9.23 -24.81
C GLU A 122 -25.75 8.46 -25.50
N GLN A 123 -26.93 8.40 -24.87
CA GLN A 123 -28.11 7.76 -25.44
C GLN A 123 -28.57 8.48 -26.72
N GLU A 124 -28.47 9.81 -26.76
CA GLU A 124 -28.76 10.58 -27.97
C GLU A 124 -27.72 10.37 -29.07
N ILE A 125 -26.43 10.28 -28.73
CA ILE A 125 -25.35 10.01 -29.69
C ILE A 125 -25.52 8.61 -30.31
N ILE A 126 -25.88 7.61 -29.51
CA ILE A 126 -26.17 6.25 -30.00
C ILE A 126 -27.42 6.24 -30.89
N LYS A 127 -28.49 6.96 -30.50
CA LYS A 127 -29.72 7.05 -31.30
C LYS A 127 -29.53 7.78 -32.62
N ARG A 128 -28.66 8.79 -32.65
CA ARG A 128 -28.36 9.61 -33.83
C ARG A 128 -27.19 9.07 -34.65
N GLU A 129 -26.55 7.98 -34.21
CA GLU A 129 -25.45 7.30 -34.90
C GLU A 129 -24.30 8.24 -35.29
N VAL A 130 -23.95 9.15 -34.39
CA VAL A 130 -22.93 10.18 -34.65
C VAL A 130 -21.55 9.64 -34.28
N TYR A 131 -20.97 8.81 -35.14
CA TYR A 131 -19.68 8.12 -34.89
C TYR A 131 -18.51 9.08 -34.58
N TRP A 132 -18.46 10.24 -35.23
CA TRP A 132 -17.46 11.27 -34.91
C TRP A 132 -17.60 11.83 -33.48
N ALA A 133 -18.83 11.96 -32.99
CA ALA A 133 -19.09 12.40 -31.62
C ALA A 133 -18.68 11.30 -30.63
N MET A 134 -19.02 10.03 -30.92
CA MET A 134 -18.59 8.87 -30.13
C MET A 134 -17.06 8.84 -29.96
N ARG A 135 -16.31 9.02 -31.06
CA ARG A 135 -14.85 9.11 -31.05
C ARG A 135 -14.35 10.23 -30.14
N SER A 136 -14.90 11.44 -30.30
CA SER A 136 -14.48 12.60 -29.52
C SER A 136 -14.77 12.45 -28.02
N ASP A 137 -15.88 11.81 -27.66
CA ASP A 137 -16.24 11.58 -26.27
C ASP A 137 -15.32 10.54 -25.62
N LEU A 138 -14.96 9.46 -26.33
CA LEU A 138 -13.99 8.46 -25.84
C LEU A 138 -12.60 9.07 -25.63
N LEU A 139 -12.10 9.89 -26.56
CA LEU A 139 -10.82 10.59 -26.41
C LEU A 139 -10.83 11.57 -25.23
N MET A 140 -11.93 12.31 -25.06
CA MET A 140 -12.10 13.20 -23.90
C MET A 140 -12.12 12.40 -22.59
N GLN A 141 -12.75 11.23 -22.58
CA GLN A 141 -12.79 10.36 -21.41
C GLN A 141 -11.40 9.80 -21.07
N GLU A 142 -10.62 9.39 -22.07
CA GLU A 142 -9.24 8.95 -21.90
C GLU A 142 -8.39 10.03 -21.22
N HIS A 143 -8.46 11.28 -21.71
CA HIS A 143 -7.74 12.39 -21.08
C HIS A 143 -8.15 12.65 -19.64
N ARG A 144 -9.45 12.52 -19.32
CA ARG A 144 -9.94 12.67 -17.94
C ARG A 144 -9.48 11.51 -17.05
N ALA A 145 -9.48 10.28 -17.57
CA ALA A 145 -9.00 9.10 -16.86
C ALA A 145 -7.49 9.18 -16.59
N ASP A 146 -6.70 9.68 -17.54
CA ASP A 146 -5.28 9.91 -17.36
C ASP A 146 -5.00 10.98 -16.32
N ALA A 147 -5.75 12.09 -16.34
CA ALA A 147 -5.64 13.14 -15.35
C ALA A 147 -5.99 12.62 -13.94
N SER A 148 -7.07 11.85 -13.80
CA SER A 148 -7.46 11.28 -12.51
C SER A 148 -6.46 10.25 -11.99
N ARG A 149 -5.89 9.41 -12.86
CA ARG A 149 -4.83 8.46 -12.51
C ARG A 149 -3.55 9.16 -12.07
N ARG A 150 -3.16 10.24 -12.74
CA ARG A 150 -2.00 11.04 -12.34
C ARG A 150 -2.22 11.70 -10.97
N ALA A 151 -3.43 12.17 -10.69
CA ALA A 151 -3.79 12.69 -9.37
C ALA A 151 -3.87 11.60 -8.29
N ALA A 152 -4.29 10.38 -8.64
CA ALA A 152 -4.46 9.27 -7.70
C ALA A 152 -3.17 8.48 -7.41
N LYS A 153 -2.17 8.53 -8.30
CA LYS A 153 -0.88 7.85 -8.08
C LYS A 153 0.02 8.73 -7.19
N PRO A 154 0.32 8.33 -5.94
CA PRO A 154 1.35 9.01 -5.17
C PRO A 154 2.67 8.93 -5.93
N GLU A 155 3.40 10.04 -5.96
CA GLU A 155 4.65 10.11 -6.72
C GLU A 155 5.62 9.03 -6.22
N ARG A 156 6.48 8.51 -7.12
CA ARG A 156 7.38 7.39 -6.76
C ARG A 156 8.26 7.71 -5.55
N TRP A 157 8.60 8.98 -5.35
CA TRP A 157 9.37 9.42 -4.20
C TRP A 157 8.55 9.43 -2.91
N GLU A 158 7.25 9.76 -2.94
CA GLU A 158 6.38 9.69 -1.75
C GLU A 158 6.25 8.26 -1.25
N ARG A 159 6.10 7.30 -2.16
CA ARG A 159 6.12 5.86 -1.81
C ARG A 159 7.48 5.41 -1.25
N ALA A 160 8.58 5.91 -1.81
CA ALA A 160 9.91 5.57 -1.31
C ALA A 160 10.12 6.13 0.11
N VAL A 161 9.79 7.40 0.34
CA VAL A 161 9.90 8.07 1.64
C VAL A 161 8.99 7.42 2.69
N ASP A 162 7.75 7.10 2.33
CA ASP A 162 6.81 6.43 3.23
C ASP A 162 7.27 5.00 3.59
N SER A 163 7.85 4.27 2.62
CA SER A 163 8.44 2.96 2.87
C SER A 163 9.70 3.01 3.74
N LEU A 164 10.54 4.03 3.57
CA LEU A 164 11.72 4.28 4.40
C LEU A 164 11.33 4.63 5.83
N GLY A 165 10.36 5.52 6.01
CA GLY A 165 9.83 5.87 7.34
C GLY A 165 9.21 4.67 8.06
N LYS A 166 8.47 3.81 7.36
CA LYS A 166 7.91 2.56 7.90
C LYS A 166 9.01 1.54 8.25
N PHE A 167 10.03 1.40 7.42
CA PHE A 167 11.17 0.51 7.68
C PHE A 167 11.97 0.97 8.90
N GLU A 168 12.27 2.27 9.01
CA GLU A 168 12.92 2.85 10.19
C GLU A 168 12.09 2.63 11.46
N TRP A 169 10.76 2.81 11.39
CA TRP A 169 9.85 2.52 12.51
C TRP A 169 9.85 1.04 12.90
N MET A 170 9.81 0.13 11.92
CA MET A 170 9.88 -1.32 12.18
C MET A 170 11.22 -1.73 12.78
N LEU A 171 12.32 -1.13 12.32
CA LEU A 171 13.66 -1.39 12.82
C LEU A 171 13.82 -0.86 14.27
N MET A 172 13.25 0.32 14.56
CA MET A 172 13.23 0.88 15.92
C MET A 172 12.39 0.04 16.88
N VAL A 173 11.19 -0.40 16.49
CA VAL A 173 10.33 -1.25 17.35
C VAL A 173 10.98 -2.61 17.60
N SER A 174 11.56 -3.23 16.57
CA SER A 174 12.24 -4.52 16.73
C SER A 174 13.47 -4.39 17.62
N LEU A 175 14.30 -3.34 17.48
CA LEU A 175 15.42 -3.08 18.38
C LEU A 175 14.97 -2.81 19.83
N LEU A 176 13.89 -2.02 20.02
CA LEU A 176 13.30 -1.74 21.34
C LEU A 176 12.84 -2.99 22.06
N VAL A 177 12.45 -4.04 21.34
CA VAL A 177 12.04 -5.32 21.92
C VAL A 177 13.22 -6.27 22.10
N LEU A 178 14.11 -6.35 21.11
CA LEU A 178 15.21 -7.31 21.07
C LEU A 178 16.30 -6.99 22.09
N ILE A 179 16.66 -5.71 22.25
CA ILE A 179 17.73 -5.29 23.16
C ILE A 179 17.40 -5.64 24.63
N PRO A 180 16.24 -5.26 25.20
CA PRO A 180 15.92 -5.63 26.57
C PRO A 180 15.70 -7.14 26.75
N TYR A 181 15.24 -7.87 25.73
CA TYR A 181 15.18 -9.33 25.76
C TYR A 181 16.58 -9.97 25.87
N LEU A 182 17.54 -9.54 25.04
CA LEU A 182 18.92 -10.01 25.07
C LEU A 182 19.65 -9.61 26.36
N LEU A 183 19.38 -8.42 26.90
CA LEU A 183 19.92 -7.98 28.19
C LEU A 183 19.35 -8.81 29.36
N ALA A 184 18.05 -9.13 29.33
CA ALA A 184 17.42 -9.98 30.34
C ALA A 184 17.92 -11.42 30.27
N SER A 185 18.04 -12.00 29.07
CA SER A 185 18.56 -13.36 28.88
C SER A 185 20.06 -13.46 29.22
N GLY A 186 20.88 -12.51 28.77
CA GLY A 186 22.30 -12.42 29.13
C GLY A 186 22.52 -12.27 30.63
N ALA A 187 21.70 -11.45 31.31
CA ALA A 187 21.76 -11.30 32.77
C ALA A 187 21.39 -12.59 33.54
N LEU A 188 20.47 -13.40 33.00
CA LEU A 188 20.11 -14.70 33.58
C LEU A 188 21.25 -15.72 33.42
N TYR A 189 21.84 -15.81 32.22
CA TYR A 189 22.92 -16.76 31.93
C TYR A 189 24.24 -16.41 32.64
N TRP A 190 24.62 -15.13 32.70
CA TRP A 190 25.81 -14.70 33.47
C TRP A 190 25.59 -14.78 34.99
N GLY A 191 24.36 -14.60 35.48
CA GLY A 191 24.03 -14.75 36.91
C GLY A 191 24.15 -16.19 37.40
N LEU A 192 23.85 -17.18 36.54
CA LEU A 192 24.00 -18.61 36.84
C LEU A 192 25.48 -19.06 36.80
N GLY A 193 26.27 -18.57 35.85
CA GLY A 193 27.69 -18.92 35.75
C GLY A 193 28.54 -18.52 36.95
N ARG A 194 28.16 -17.44 37.66
CA ARG A 194 28.88 -16.98 38.86
C ARG A 194 28.55 -17.77 40.14
N TRP A 195 27.44 -18.52 40.15
CA TRP A 195 27.07 -19.38 41.27
C TRP A 195 27.68 -20.78 41.18
N GLY A 196 28.14 -21.22 40.00
CA GLY A 196 28.86 -22.48 39.82
C GLY A 196 30.34 -22.44 40.20
N SER A 197 30.96 -21.25 40.27
CA SER A 197 32.42 -21.10 40.51
C SER A 197 32.80 -20.89 41.98
N GLN A 198 31.85 -20.92 42.91
CA GLN A 198 32.11 -20.76 44.36
C GLN A 198 31.94 -22.06 45.17
N ARG A 199 31.85 -23.21 44.50
CA ARG A 199 31.91 -24.53 45.13
C ARG A 199 32.85 -25.46 44.38
N THR A 200 34.15 -25.18 44.48
CA THR A 200 35.23 -26.16 44.54
C THR A 200 36.38 -25.52 45.28
#